data_AF-D2JAK3-F1
#
_entry.id   AF-D2JAK3-F1
#
_cell.length_a   1.000
_cell.length_b   1.000
_cell.length_c   1.000
_cell.angle_alpha   90.00
_cell.angle_beta   90.00
_cell.angle_gamma   90.00
#
_symmetry.space_group_name_H-M   'P 1'
#
loop_
_entity.id
_entity.type
_entity.pdbx_description
1 polymer ?
#
loop_
_entity_poly.entity_id
_entity_poly.type
_entity_poly.pdbx_seq_one_letter_code
_entity_poly.pdbx_strand_id
1 'polypeptide(L)'
;MNEVIGNPLLDKFMKDLIIQILAMISEQERNESKRRQAQGIQVAKEKGIYKGRPILYSPNAKDPQKRLVYYRVVELLEQGKSISTIAKEVGITRQTIYRIKNSK
;
A
#
# COMPACT_ATOMS: atom_id res chain seq x y z
N MET A 1 -33.30 10.72 50.37
CA MET A 1 -32.89 10.35 49.00
C MET A 1 -31.95 11.39 48.37
N ASN A 2 -31.03 11.99 49.13
CA ASN A 2 -30.07 12.99 48.61
C ASN A 2 -28.59 12.61 48.87
N GLU A 3 -28.30 11.42 49.40
CA GLU A 3 -26.91 11.01 49.70
C GLU A 3 -26.14 10.41 48.50
N VAL A 4 -26.82 10.20 47.37
CA VAL A 4 -26.20 9.64 46.16
C VAL A 4 -25.53 10.72 45.30
N ILE A 5 -25.93 11.98 45.47
CA ILE A 5 -25.40 13.11 44.70
C ILE A 5 -24.28 13.77 45.51
N GLY A 6 -23.04 13.50 45.12
CA GLY A 6 -21.83 14.11 45.71
C GLY A 6 -20.88 13.14 46.40
N ASN A 7 -21.14 11.83 46.39
CA ASN A 7 -20.16 10.84 46.87
C ASN A 7 -19.00 10.71 45.86
N PRO A 8 -17.77 11.14 46.19
CA PRO A 8 -16.64 11.16 45.25
C PRO A 8 -16.26 9.77 44.72
N LEU A 9 -16.51 8.72 45.50
CA LEU A 9 -16.21 7.34 45.11
C LEU A 9 -17.16 6.84 44.02
N LEU A 10 -18.46 7.14 44.17
CA LEU A 10 -19.47 6.79 43.17
C LEU A 10 -19.28 7.61 41.87
N ASP A 11 -18.95 8.90 41.98
CA ASP A 11 -18.66 9.73 40.81
C ASP A 11 -17.43 9.25 40.04
N LYS A 12 -16.35 8.90 40.74
CA LYS A 12 -15.16 8.28 40.13
C LYS A 12 -15.50 6.96 39.46
N PHE A 13 -16.22 6.08 40.15
CA PHE A 13 -16.63 4.78 39.60
C PHE A 13 -17.45 4.92 38.31
N MET A 14 -18.43 5.83 38.30
CA MET A 14 -19.26 6.08 37.11
C MET A 14 -18.43 6.64 35.94
N LYS A 15 -17.50 7.55 36.20
CA LYS A 15 -16.58 8.08 35.18
C LYS A 15 -15.69 7.00 34.60
N ASP A 16 -15.08 6.17 35.46
CA ASP A 16 -14.21 5.08 35.04
C ASP A 16 -14.98 4.04 34.19
N LEU A 17 -16.21 3.71 34.59
CA LEU A 17 -17.08 2.80 33.84
C LEU A 17 -17.44 3.36 32.45
N ILE A 18 -17.80 4.64 32.36
CA ILE A 18 -18.11 5.29 31.08
C ILE A 18 -16.89 5.26 30.16
N ILE A 19 -15.70 5.60 30.68
CA ILE A 19 -14.45 5.58 29.90
C ILE A 19 -14.18 4.16 29.36
N GLN A 20 -14.35 3.13 30.20
CA GLN A 20 -14.14 1.74 29.79
C GLN A 20 -15.11 1.31 28.68
N ILE A 21 -16.39 1.66 28.79
CA ILE A 21 -17.38 1.34 27.75
C ILE A 21 -17.04 2.03 26.43
N LEU A 22 -16.68 3.32 26.47
CA LEU A 22 -16.28 4.05 25.26
C LEU A 22 -15.02 3.47 24.62
N ALA A 23 -14.04 3.07 25.43
CA ALA A 23 -12.83 2.42 24.96
C ALA A 23 -13.13 1.08 24.27
N MET A 24 -13.99 0.26 24.89
CA MET A 24 -14.43 -1.03 24.34
C MET A 24 -15.16 -0.85 22.99
N ILE A 25 -16.10 0.09 22.91
CA ILE A 25 -16.82 0.39 21.66
C ILE A 25 -15.84 0.82 20.57
N SER A 26 -14.92 1.74 20.89
CA SER A 26 -13.92 2.23 19.94
C SER A 26 -13.03 1.10 19.41
N GLU A 27 -12.61 0.17 20.28
CA GLU A 27 -11.82 -1.00 19.88
C GLU A 27 -12.64 -1.93 18.98
N GLN A 28 -13.90 -2.21 19.35
CA GLN A 28 -14.80 -3.04 18.56
C GLN A 28 -15.01 -2.45 17.16
N GLU A 29 -15.27 -1.15 17.03
CA GLU A 29 -15.45 -0.48 15.75
C GLU A 29 -14.19 -0.54 14.87
N ARG A 30 -13.01 -0.39 15.47
CA ARG A 30 -11.73 -0.53 14.77
C ARG A 30 -11.53 -1.94 14.24
N ASN A 31 -11.86 -2.95 15.04
CA ASN A 31 -11.75 -4.36 14.66
C ASN A 31 -12.77 -4.71 13.56
N GLU A 32 -14.00 -4.23 13.69
CA GLU A 32 -15.05 -4.39 12.68
C GLU A 32 -14.69 -3.76 11.34
N SER A 33 -14.09 -2.57 11.35
CA SER A 33 -13.62 -1.89 10.14
C SER A 33 -12.55 -2.71 9.41
N LYS A 34 -11.58 -3.26 10.15
CA LYS A 34 -10.56 -4.16 9.58
C LYS A 34 -11.18 -5.46 9.08
N ARG A 35 -12.16 -6.03 9.80
CA ARG A 35 -12.85 -7.26 9.39
C ARG A 35 -13.56 -7.07 8.05
N ARG A 36 -14.33 -5.98 7.90
CA ARG A 36 -15.01 -5.65 6.64
C ARG A 36 -14.02 -5.36 5.51
N GLN A 37 -12.93 -4.66 5.80
CA GLN A 37 -11.86 -4.46 4.82
C GLN A 37 -11.24 -5.79 4.37
N ALA A 38 -10.94 -6.70 5.30
CA ALA A 38 -10.41 -8.02 4.98
C ALA A 38 -11.36 -8.85 4.12
N GLN A 39 -12.66 -8.85 4.45
CA GLN A 39 -13.71 -9.48 3.63
C GLN A 39 -13.75 -8.89 2.21
N GLY A 40 -13.71 -7.56 2.08
CA GLY A 40 -13.69 -6.89 0.78
C GLY A 40 -12.43 -7.23 -0.03
N ILE A 41 -11.25 -7.24 0.61
CA ILE A 41 -9.99 -7.65 -0.02
C ILE A 41 -10.06 -9.10 -0.48
N GLN A 42 -10.62 -10.00 0.31
CA GLN A 42 -10.77 -11.40 -0.06
C GLN A 42 -11.61 -11.54 -1.33
N VAL A 43 -12.80 -10.92 -1.38
CA VAL A 43 -13.66 -10.92 -2.57
C VAL A 43 -12.93 -10.34 -3.79
N ALA A 44 -12.19 -9.24 -3.63
CA ALA A 44 -11.42 -8.63 -4.71
C ALA A 44 -10.23 -9.51 -5.19
N LYS A 45 -9.61 -10.28 -4.29
CA LYS A 45 -8.60 -11.28 -4.64
C LYS A 45 -9.22 -12.46 -5.40
N GLU A 46 -10.36 -12.97 -4.95
CA GLU A 46 -11.11 -14.03 -5.64
C GLU A 46 -11.52 -13.61 -7.06
N LYS A 47 -11.88 -12.34 -7.25
CA LYS A 47 -12.15 -11.73 -8.56
C LYS A 47 -10.89 -11.45 -9.40
N GLY A 48 -9.69 -11.71 -8.89
CA GLY A 48 -8.43 -11.48 -9.61
C GLY A 48 -8.07 -10.00 -9.84
N ILE A 49 -8.63 -9.07 -9.04
CA ILE A 49 -8.40 -7.63 -9.19
C ILE A 49 -6.97 -7.25 -8.80
N TYR A 50 -6.42 -7.89 -7.77
CA TYR A 50 -5.06 -7.63 -7.29
C TYR A 50 -4.01 -8.22 -8.23
N LYS A 51 -3.41 -7.37 -9.08
CA LYS A 51 -2.36 -7.76 -10.05
C LYS A 51 -0.93 -7.37 -9.60
N GLY A 52 -0.77 -7.00 -8.33
CA GLY A 52 0.50 -6.55 -7.78
C GLY A 52 0.94 -5.18 -8.32
N ARG A 53 2.25 -4.91 -8.25
CA ARG A 53 2.83 -3.64 -8.73
C ARG A 53 2.91 -3.65 -10.26
N PRO A 54 2.37 -2.64 -10.96
CA PRO A 54 2.51 -2.53 -12.40
C PRO A 54 3.97 -2.34 -12.82
N ILE A 55 4.30 -2.82 -14.02
CA ILE A 55 5.64 -2.69 -14.60
C ILE A 55 5.96 -1.21 -14.81
N LEU A 56 7.04 -0.74 -14.16
CA LEU A 56 7.40 0.67 -14.15
C LEU A 56 7.92 1.19 -15.49
N TYR A 57 8.73 0.37 -16.20
CA TYR A 57 9.34 0.72 -17.47
C TYR A 57 8.74 -0.19 -18.54
N SER A 58 7.75 0.34 -19.24
CA SER A 58 7.03 -0.35 -20.32
C SER A 58 6.47 0.69 -21.29
N PRO A 59 6.07 0.30 -22.51
CA PRO A 59 5.43 1.22 -23.48
C PRO A 59 4.19 1.91 -22.89
N ASN A 60 3.48 1.19 -22.03
CA ASN A 60 2.21 1.58 -21.41
C ASN A 60 2.35 2.01 -19.95
N ALA A 61 3.57 2.34 -19.49
CA ALA A 61 3.78 2.79 -18.12
C ALA A 61 2.98 4.07 -17.85
N LYS A 62 2.35 4.16 -16.68
CA LYS A 62 1.53 5.31 -16.27
C LYS A 62 2.30 6.63 -16.30
N ASP A 63 3.59 6.57 -16.00
CA ASP A 63 4.49 7.73 -15.96
C ASP A 63 5.14 7.97 -17.34
N PRO A 64 4.93 9.15 -17.98
CA PRO A 64 5.55 9.49 -19.25
C PRO A 64 7.09 9.42 -19.24
N GLN A 65 7.74 9.82 -18.15
CA GLN A 65 9.20 9.80 -18.07
C GLN A 65 9.74 8.37 -18.11
N LYS A 66 9.05 7.44 -17.44
CA LYS A 66 9.44 6.02 -17.44
C LYS A 66 9.19 5.34 -18.78
N ARG A 67 8.21 5.81 -19.56
CA ARG A 67 8.03 5.39 -20.96
C ARG A 67 9.21 5.83 -21.82
N LEU A 68 9.64 7.08 -21.70
CA LEU A 68 10.82 7.59 -22.42
C LEU A 68 12.08 6.79 -22.07
N VAL A 69 12.28 6.53 -20.77
CA VAL A 69 13.39 5.68 -20.30
C VAL A 69 13.32 4.27 -20.88
N TYR A 70 12.13 3.65 -20.94
CA TYR A 70 11.96 2.35 -21.56
C TYR A 70 12.40 2.35 -23.03
N TYR A 71 11.92 3.31 -23.84
CA TYR A 71 12.29 3.38 -25.25
C TYR A 71 13.78 3.63 -25.44
N ARG A 72 14.38 4.50 -24.60
CA ARG A 72 15.82 4.73 -24.62
C ARG A 72 16.60 3.44 -24.32
N VAL A 73 16.18 2.65 -23.34
CA VAL A 73 16.82 1.37 -23.03
C VAL A 73 16.70 0.39 -24.20
N VAL A 74 15.53 0.31 -24.84
CA VAL A 74 15.31 -0.56 -26.02
C VAL A 74 16.23 -0.15 -27.18
N GLU A 75 16.32 1.14 -27.48
CA GLU A 75 17.22 1.68 -28.50
C GLU A 75 18.69 1.33 -28.22
N LEU A 76 19.15 1.54 -26.99
CA LEU A 76 20.54 1.23 -26.60
C LEU A 76 20.86 -0.27 -26.64
N LEU A 77 19.86 -1.13 -26.39
CA LEU A 77 19.98 -2.58 -26.53
C LEU A 77 20.09 -3.00 -28.00
N GLU A 78 19.35 -2.35 -28.91
CA GLU A 78 19.43 -2.59 -30.36
C GLU A 78 20.77 -2.13 -30.95
N GLN A 79 21.34 -1.06 -30.42
CA GLN A 79 22.70 -0.60 -30.74
C GLN A 79 23.80 -1.55 -30.22
N GLY A 80 23.44 -2.62 -29.49
CA GLY A 80 24.39 -3.59 -28.96
C GLY A 80 25.25 -3.07 -27.79
N LYS A 81 24.87 -1.97 -27.14
CA LYS A 81 25.63 -1.44 -25.99
C LYS A 81 25.61 -2.42 -24.81
N SER A 82 26.67 -2.41 -24.02
CA SER A 82 26.76 -3.25 -22.82
C SER A 82 25.72 -2.86 -21.77
N ILE A 83 25.16 -3.85 -21.07
CA ILE A 83 24.16 -3.62 -20.00
C ILE A 83 24.70 -2.72 -18.89
N SER A 84 26.00 -2.80 -18.59
CA SER A 84 26.65 -1.95 -17.58
C SER A 84 26.69 -0.49 -18.02
N THR A 85 26.98 -0.23 -19.30
CA THR A 85 26.98 1.11 -19.87
C THR A 85 25.57 1.70 -19.86
N ILE A 86 24.57 0.92 -20.28
CA ILE A 86 23.16 1.35 -20.29
C ILE A 86 22.68 1.71 -18.87
N ALA A 87 23.04 0.90 -17.87
CA ALA A 87 22.69 1.16 -16.48
C ALA A 87 23.25 2.51 -15.97
N LYS A 88 24.49 2.83 -16.33
CA LYS A 88 25.14 4.09 -15.96
C LYS A 88 24.53 5.29 -16.70
N GLU A 89 24.24 5.13 -18.00
CA GLU A 89 23.70 6.21 -18.85
C GLU A 89 22.27 6.58 -18.43
N VAL A 90 21.43 5.57 -18.16
CA VAL A 90 19.99 5.74 -17.90
C VAL A 90 19.67 5.86 -16.40
N GLY A 91 20.58 5.45 -15.53
CA GLY A 91 20.41 5.53 -14.07
C GLY A 91 19.47 4.48 -13.49
N ILE A 92 19.29 3.33 -14.15
CA ILE A 92 18.47 2.21 -13.66
C ILE A 92 19.31 0.97 -13.39
N THR A 93 18.79 0.08 -12.54
CA THR A 93 19.51 -1.15 -12.17
C THR A 93 19.67 -2.08 -13.37
N ARG A 94 20.79 -2.80 -13.43
CA ARG A 94 21.06 -3.82 -14.47
C ARG A 94 19.93 -4.86 -14.55
N GLN A 95 19.36 -5.24 -13.40
CA GLN A 95 18.22 -6.17 -13.34
C GLN A 95 16.98 -5.64 -14.06
N THR A 96 16.72 -4.33 -13.97
CA THR A 96 15.59 -3.71 -14.69
C THR A 96 15.83 -3.76 -16.19
N ILE A 97 17.07 -3.53 -16.64
CA ILE A 97 17.45 -3.66 -18.04
C ILE A 97 17.33 -5.11 -18.51
N TYR A 98 17.75 -6.09 -17.71
CA TYR A 98 17.54 -7.51 -18.03
C TYR A 98 16.06 -7.87 -18.13
N ARG A 99 15.21 -7.34 -17.24
CA ARG A 99 13.75 -7.53 -17.35
C ARG A 99 13.20 -6.94 -18.64
N ILE A 100 13.63 -5.73 -19.01
CA ILE A 100 13.23 -5.09 -20.28
C ILE A 100 13.71 -5.94 -21.47
N LYS A 101 14.97 -6.40 -21.45
CA LYS A 101 15.54 -7.25 -22.51
C LYS A 101 14.78 -8.58 -22.67
N ASN A 102 14.38 -9.21 -21.57
CA ASN A 102 13.67 -10.48 -21.58
C ASN A 102 12.16 -10.35 -21.81
N SER A 103 11.61 -9.13 -21.70
CA SER A 103 10.18 -8.85 -21.92
C SER A 103 9.92 -8.15 -23.27
N LYS A 104 10.99 -7.84 -24.01
CA LYS A 104 10.93 -7.42 -25.42
C LYS A 104 10.63 -8.64 -26.27
#